data_AF-A0AAW0CTU6-F1
#
_entry.id   AF-A0AAW0CTU6-F1
#
_cell.length_a   1.000
_cell.length_b   1.000
_cell.length_c   1.000
_cell.angle_alpha   90.00
_cell.angle_beta   90.00
_cell.angle_gamma   90.00
#
_symmetry.space_group_name_H-M   'P 1'
#
loop_
_entity.id
_entity.type
_entity.pdbx_description
1 polymer ?
#
loop_
_entity_poly.entity_id
_entity_poly.type
_entity_poly.pdbx_seq_one_letter_code
_entity_poly.pdbx_strand_id
1 'polypeptide(L)'
;MAMDYHSVPATSTAVERVFSAGRQLLNFMRNRLSGSSIRRFLCFGSWGRKNMVHMPDIEAAIRTLCKRKKDTDEERDELDVEMVDA
;
A
#
# COMPACT_ATOMS: atom_id res chain seq x y z
N MET A 1 -10.13 4.57 -30.14
CA MET A 1 -10.40 3.22 -30.66
C MET A 1 -9.12 2.42 -30.85
N ALA A 2 -8.23 2.76 -31.80
CA ALA A 2 -7.03 1.95 -32.05
C ALA A 2 -6.10 1.80 -30.83
N MET A 3 -5.85 2.88 -30.09
CA MET A 3 -5.04 2.84 -28.86
C MET A 3 -5.66 1.98 -27.76
N ASP A 4 -6.99 1.97 -27.65
CA ASP A 4 -7.71 1.20 -26.63
C ASP A 4 -7.53 -0.30 -26.87
N TYR A 5 -7.64 -0.76 -28.13
CA TYR A 5 -7.40 -2.16 -28.50
C TYR A 5 -5.95 -2.58 -28.29
N HIS A 6 -4.98 -1.71 -28.56
CA HIS A 6 -3.56 -2.01 -28.33
C HIS A 6 -3.13 -1.95 -26.86
N SER A 7 -3.95 -1.35 -25.98
CA SER A 7 -3.70 -1.31 -24.54
C SER A 7 -4.01 -2.65 -23.85
N VAL A 8 -4.85 -3.49 -24.46
CA VAL A 8 -5.15 -4.82 -23.96
C VAL A 8 -3.92 -5.70 -24.20
N PRO A 9 -3.28 -6.23 -23.14
CA PRO A 9 -2.15 -7.12 -23.33
C PRO A 9 -2.62 -8.40 -24.02
N ALA A 10 -1.89 -8.82 -25.05
CA ALA A 10 -2.19 -10.05 -25.79
C ALA A 10 -2.07 -11.33 -24.93
N THR A 11 -1.44 -11.25 -23.75
CA THR A 11 -1.21 -12.41 -22.86
C THR A 11 -1.33 -12.05 -21.37
N SER A 12 -1.63 -13.04 -20.53
CA SER A 12 -1.67 -12.92 -19.06
C SER A 12 -0.29 -12.81 -18.39
N THR A 13 0.79 -12.97 -19.15
CA THR A 13 2.17 -13.06 -18.66
C THR A 13 2.60 -11.89 -17.77
N ALA A 14 2.12 -10.68 -18.10
CA ALA A 14 2.41 -9.48 -17.30
C ALA A 14 1.87 -9.59 -15.88
N VAL A 15 0.65 -10.13 -15.73
CA VAL A 15 -0.02 -10.30 -14.43
C VAL A 15 0.58 -11.48 -13.66
N GLU A 16 0.91 -12.58 -14.35
CA GLU A 16 1.59 -13.74 -13.75
C GLU A 16 2.95 -13.39 -13.15
N ARG A 17 3.75 -12.55 -13.82
CA ARG A 17 5.03 -12.08 -13.28
C ARG A 17 4.88 -11.28 -11.99
N VAL A 18 3.81 -10.48 -11.88
CA VAL A 18 3.51 -9.73 -10.65
C VAL A 18 3.13 -10.70 -9.53
N PHE A 19 2.31 -11.72 -9.80
CA PHE A 19 1.94 -12.73 -8.81
C PHE A 19 3.11 -13.62 -8.38
N SER A 20 3.99 -13.98 -9.31
CA SER A 20 5.19 -14.77 -9.02
C SER A 20 6.15 -14.01 -8.09
N ALA A 21 6.42 -12.74 -8.40
CA ALA A 21 7.20 -11.87 -7.51
C ALA A 21 6.52 -11.66 -6.15
N GLY A 22 5.18 -11.63 -6.14
CA GLY A 22 4.34 -11.46 -4.97
C GLY A 22 4.14 -12.71 -4.09
N ARG A 23 4.70 -13.87 -4.46
CA ARG A 23 4.43 -15.16 -3.80
C ARG A 23 4.67 -15.14 -2.29
N GLN A 24 5.69 -14.40 -1.84
CA GLN A 24 6.02 -14.27 -0.42
C GLN A 24 4.90 -13.56 0.38
N LEU A 25 4.24 -12.57 -0.22
CA LEU A 25 3.11 -11.86 0.39
C LEU A 25 1.85 -12.72 0.47
N LEU A 26 1.63 -13.59 -0.53
CA LEU A 26 0.41 -14.37 -0.69
C LEU A 26 0.39 -15.69 0.09
N ASN A 27 1.50 -16.43 0.11
CA ASN A 27 1.48 -17.82 0.54
C ASN A 27 2.50 -18.13 1.64
N PHE A 28 3.63 -17.41 1.69
CA PHE A 28 4.77 -17.87 2.48
C PHE A 28 4.74 -17.45 3.96
N MET A 29 4.11 -16.34 4.31
CA MET A 29 4.27 -15.72 5.64
C MET A 29 3.00 -15.68 6.51
N ARG A 30 1.86 -16.25 6.08
CA ARG A 30 0.55 -16.10 6.78
C ARG A 30 0.31 -14.66 7.24
N ASN A 31 0.67 -13.71 6.39
CA ASN A 31 0.46 -12.30 6.67
C ASN A 31 -1.06 -12.10 6.76
N ARG A 32 -1.56 -11.61 7.90
CA ARG A 32 -2.98 -11.27 8.12
C ARG A 32 -3.38 -10.00 7.34
N LEU A 33 -2.94 -9.92 6.09
CA LEU A 33 -3.20 -8.84 5.16
C LEU A 33 -4.52 -9.12 4.44
N SER A 34 -5.35 -8.09 4.34
CA SER A 34 -6.54 -8.16 3.49
C SER A 34 -6.13 -8.31 2.03
N GLY A 35 -6.99 -8.93 1.20
CA GLY A 35 -6.75 -9.00 -0.25
C GLY A 35 -6.55 -7.63 -0.89
N SER A 36 -7.16 -6.59 -0.33
CA SER A 36 -6.98 -5.20 -0.78
C SER A 36 -5.58 -4.67 -0.48
N SER A 37 -5.01 -5.00 0.68
CA SER A 37 -3.64 -4.62 1.06
C SER A 37 -2.62 -5.32 0.16
N ILE A 38 -2.82 -6.62 -0.08
CA ILE A 38 -1.94 -7.41 -0.96
C ILE A 38 -1.91 -6.81 -2.37
N ARG A 39 -3.08 -6.50 -2.95
CA ARG A 39 -3.16 -5.87 -4.27
C ARG A 39 -2.41 -4.54 -4.31
N ARG A 40 -2.57 -3.67 -3.30
CA ARG A 40 -1.85 -2.38 -3.22
C ARG A 40 -0.34 -2.59 -3.18
N PHE A 41 0.17 -3.54 -2.40
CA PHE A 41 1.59 -3.85 -2.35
C PHE A 41 2.14 -4.35 -3.69
N LEU A 42 1.40 -5.23 -4.39
CA LEU A 42 1.80 -5.73 -5.71
C LEU A 42 1.86 -4.60 -6.76
N CYS A 43 0.86 -3.72 -6.77
CA CYS A 43 0.85 -2.55 -7.67
C CYS A 43 2.00 -1.58 -7.34
N PHE A 44 2.19 -1.27 -6.06
CA PHE A 44 3.24 -0.37 -5.60
C PHE A 44 4.65 -0.88 -5.97
N GLY A 45 4.91 -2.17 -5.76
CA GLY A 45 6.18 -2.79 -6.18
C GLY A 45 6.39 -2.82 -7.70
N SER A 46 5.32 -2.81 -8.50
CA SER A 46 5.40 -2.68 -9.96
C SER A 46 5.72 -1.24 -10.38
N TRP A 47 5.11 -0.25 -9.72
CA TRP A 47 5.37 1.18 -9.99
C TRP A 47 6.79 1.61 -9.62
N GLY A 48 7.32 1.11 -8.49
CA GLY A 48 8.71 1.36 -8.11
C GLY A 48 9.70 0.86 -9.17
N ARG A 49 9.48 -0.35 -9.72
CA ARG A 49 10.31 -0.89 -10.81
C ARG A 49 10.23 -0.09 -12.11
N LYS A 50 9.12 0.61 -12.34
CA LYS A 50 8.92 1.46 -13.52
C LYS A 50 9.35 2.91 -13.28
N ASN A 51 10.01 3.22 -12.16
CA ASN A 51 10.37 4.58 -11.73
C ASN A 51 9.19 5.56 -11.74
N MET A 52 7.97 5.04 -11.52
CA MET A 52 6.75 5.86 -11.47
C MET A 52 6.53 6.50 -10.10
N VAL A 53 7.39 6.18 -9.13
CA VAL A 53 7.30 6.69 -7.77
C VAL A 53 8.62 7.35 -7.40
N HIS A 54 8.55 8.63 -7.03
CA HIS A 54 9.69 9.36 -6.52
C HIS A 54 9.87 9.06 -5.02
N MET A 55 11.08 8.66 -4.64
CA MET A 55 11.45 8.42 -3.24
C MET A 55 11.18 9.61 -2.30
N PRO A 56 11.45 10.89 -2.68
CA PRO A 56 11.14 12.02 -1.79
C PRO A 56 9.64 12.14 -1.48
N ASP A 57 8.77 11.80 -2.42
CA ASP A 57 7.31 11.83 -2.21
C ASP A 57 6.87 10.74 -1.24
N ILE A 58 7.52 9.56 -1.28
CA ILE A 58 7.28 8.49 -0.31
C ILE A 58 7.70 8.94 1.09
N GLU A 59 8.88 9.54 1.22
CA GLU A 59 9.37 10.04 2.50
C GLU A 59 8.44 11.12 3.09
N ALA A 60 7.96 12.04 2.26
CA ALA A 60 6.98 13.04 2.67
C ALA A 60 5.65 12.40 3.11
N ALA A 61 5.17 11.40 2.36
CA ALA A 61 3.95 10.66 2.70
C ALA A 61 4.09 9.90 4.03
N ILE A 62 5.23 9.26 4.29
CA ILE A 62 5.50 8.57 5.56
C ILE A 62 5.53 9.57 6.72
N ARG A 63 6.24 10.69 6.55
CA ARG A 63 6.31 11.75 7.58
C ARG A 63 4.94 12.32 7.93
N THR A 64 4.07 12.55 6.94
CA THR A 64 2.71 13.06 7.18
C THR A 64 1.80 12.03 7.85
N LEU A 65 1.92 10.75 7.51
CA LEU A 65 1.19 9.67 8.19
C LEU A 65 1.63 9.51 9.65
N CYS A 66 2.93 9.60 9.94
CA CYS A 66 3.44 9.57 11.31
C CYS A 66 2.95 10.76 12.15
N LYS A 67 2.85 11.96 11.55
CA LYS A 67 2.26 13.13 12.22
C LYS A 67 0.79 12.90 12.56
N ARG A 68 -0.01 12.49 11.57
CA ARG A 68 -1.44 12.23 11.77
C ARG A 68 -1.69 11.18 12.84
N LYS A 69 -0.89 10.11 12.87
CA LYS A 69 -0.99 9.07 13.91
C LYS A 69 -0.69 9.64 15.30
N LYS A 70 0.26 10.56 15.40
CA LYS A 70 0.59 11.23 16.66
C LYS A 70 -0.56 12.08 17.17
N ASP A 71 -1.19 12.86 16.29
CA ASP A 71 -2.38 13.66 16.64
C ASP A 71 -3.55 12.76 17.09
N THR A 72 -3.71 11.58 16.48
CA THR A 72 -4.80 10.64 16.84
C THR A 72 -4.51 9.88 18.15
N ASP A 73 -3.24 9.61 18.44
CA ASP A 73 -2.85 8.96 19.70
C ASP A 73 -2.92 9.98 20.86
N GLU A 74 -2.54 11.25 20.62
CA GLU A 74 -2.68 12.36 21.59
C GLU A 74 -4.16 12.67 21.93
N GLU A 75 -5.08 12.67 20.95
CA GLU A 75 -6.53 12.83 21.21
C GLU A 75 -7.14 11.65 22.00
N ARG A 76 -6.60 10.42 21.87
CA ARG A 76 -7.09 9.27 22.65
C ARG A 76 -6.60 9.32 24.09
N ASP A 77 -5.35 9.71 24.30
CA ASP A 77 -4.80 9.87 25.64
C ASP A 77 -5.55 10.97 26.41
N GLU A 78 -6.00 12.05 25.75
CA GLU A 78 -6.77 13.12 26.40
C GLU A 78 -8.22 12.69 26.76
N LEU A 79 -8.87 11.87 25.93
CA LEU A 79 -10.18 11.28 26.25
C LEU A 79 -10.11 10.25 27.39
N ASP A 80 -9.01 9.52 27.52
CA ASP A 80 -8.82 8.55 28.59
C ASP A 80 -8.54 9.23 29.95
N VAL A 81 -7.95 10.43 29.96
CA VAL A 81 -7.72 11.24 31.18
C VAL A 81 -9.04 11.83 31.70
N GLU A 82 -9.93 12.32 30.83
CA GLU A 82 -11.22 12.89 31.26
C GLU A 82 -12.22 11.84 31.77
N MET A 83 -12.00 10.54 31.52
CA MET A 83 -12.89 9.47 31.99
C MET A 83 -12.52 8.92 33.38
N VAL A 84 -11.46 9.42 34.03
CA VAL A 84 -10.99 8.97 35.36
C VAL A 84 -11.43 9.90 36.50
N ASP A 85 -11.89 11.12 36.20
CA ASP A 85 -12.27 12.14 37.21
C ASP A 85 -13.79 12.35 37.40
N ALA A 86 -14.64 11.38 37.02
CA ALA A 86 -16.10 11.42 37.20
C ALA A 86 -16.65 10.49 38.29
#